data_AF-A0A8S1UEE4-F1
#
_entry.id   AF-A0A8S1UEE4-F1
#
_cell.length_a   1.000
_cell.length_b   1.000
_cell.length_c   1.000
_cell.angle_alpha   90.00
_cell.angle_beta   90.00
_cell.angle_gamma   90.00
#
_symmetry.space_group_name_H-M   'P 1'
#
loop_
_entity.id
_entity.type
_entity.pdbx_description
1 polymer ?
#
loop_
_entity_poly.entity_id
_entity_poly.type
_entity_poly.pdbx_seq_one_letter_code
_entity_poly.pdbx_strand_id
1 'polypeptide(L)'
;MIFSIFKFPFGTIQTNFPKLSFKVLDFQTMKERNPTLLSDSDIQTLCKMHSLNSTWKITPQKLYREIKFNNFKEAFSFMNQVAIFSEQIDHHPDWENVYNLVKINLNTHDIGGISIKDVFLAYAIDTIAMNVRVKSAESTNDTRILEVAKIAESWNLNFDQFHRMIETDSRQI
;
A
#
# COMPACT_ATOMS: atom_id res chain seq x y z
N MET A 1 -22.66 -6.57 38.36
CA MET A 1 -22.94 -7.13 37.03
C MET A 1 -21.58 -7.27 36.33
N ILE A 2 -21.01 -8.47 36.40
CA ILE A 2 -19.65 -8.78 35.93
C ILE A 2 -19.81 -9.23 34.47
N PHE A 3 -19.28 -8.47 33.52
CA PHE A 3 -19.16 -8.96 32.15
C PHE A 3 -17.92 -9.87 32.07
N SER A 4 -18.21 -11.11 31.69
CA SER A 4 -17.32 -12.26 31.68
C SER A 4 -16.13 -12.08 30.76
N ILE A 5 -14.94 -12.37 31.29
CA ILE A 5 -13.71 -12.59 30.53
C ILE A 5 -13.89 -13.92 29.79
N PHE A 6 -14.07 -13.87 28.46
CA PHE A 6 -13.99 -15.08 27.64
C PHE A 6 -12.53 -15.52 27.51
N LYS A 7 -12.14 -16.49 28.33
CA LYS A 7 -11.01 -17.39 28.04
C LYS A 7 -11.40 -18.26 26.84
N PHE A 8 -10.72 -18.10 25.72
CA PHE A 8 -10.76 -19.09 24.65
C PHE A 8 -9.69 -20.17 24.91
N PRO A 9 -10.05 -21.46 24.82
CA PRO A 9 -9.10 -22.55 25.00
C PRO A 9 -8.23 -22.68 23.75
N PHE A 10 -7.05 -23.27 23.96
CA PHE A 10 -5.97 -23.46 23.00
C PHE A 10 -6.41 -23.85 21.59
N GLY A 11 -6.03 -23.00 20.64
CA GLY A 11 -5.83 -23.31 19.24
C GLY A 11 -4.94 -22.19 18.70
N THR A 12 -3.64 -22.43 18.64
CA THR A 12 -2.71 -21.50 17.98
C THR A 12 -3.14 -21.45 16.52
N ILE A 13 -3.90 -20.43 16.12
CA ILE A 13 -4.03 -20.10 14.71
C ILE A 13 -2.67 -19.52 14.33
N GLN A 14 -1.75 -20.40 13.97
CA GLN A 14 -0.66 -20.04 13.10
C GLN A 14 -1.33 -19.60 11.80
N THR A 15 -1.65 -18.31 11.68
CA THR A 15 -1.83 -17.75 10.34
C THR A 15 -0.54 -18.10 9.61
N ASN A 16 -0.60 -18.60 8.38
CA ASN A 16 0.60 -18.84 7.57
C ASN A 16 1.31 -17.53 7.16
N PHE A 17 1.03 -16.42 7.85
CA PHE A 17 1.39 -15.06 7.51
C PHE A 17 2.02 -14.25 8.67
N PRO A 18 2.79 -14.84 9.61
CA PRO A 18 3.41 -14.05 10.67
C PRO A 18 4.45 -13.05 10.13
N LYS A 19 4.97 -13.29 8.92
CA LYS A 19 5.85 -12.35 8.20
C LYS A 19 5.11 -11.24 7.45
N LEU A 20 3.84 -11.47 7.08
CA LEU A 20 3.01 -10.50 6.36
C LEU A 20 2.19 -9.62 7.29
N SER A 21 2.07 -9.97 8.58
CA SER A 21 1.27 -9.19 9.51
C SER A 21 1.98 -7.92 9.96
N PHE A 22 1.44 -6.78 9.55
CA PHE A 22 1.90 -5.49 10.02
C PHE A 22 0.79 -4.43 10.00
N LYS A 23 0.59 -3.78 11.15
CA LYS A 23 -0.20 -2.55 11.23
C LYS A 23 0.71 -1.34 11.14
N VAL A 24 0.46 -0.48 10.16
CA VAL A 24 1.07 0.85 10.05
C VAL A 24 0.38 1.74 11.08
N LEU A 25 0.98 1.95 12.25
CA LEU A 25 0.36 2.80 13.29
C LEU A 25 0.49 4.27 12.94
N ASP A 26 1.64 4.65 12.40
CA ASP A 26 1.98 5.99 11.96
C ASP A 26 3.10 5.93 10.89
N PHE A 27 3.53 7.10 10.42
CA PHE A 27 4.60 7.21 9.43
C PHE A 27 5.97 6.75 9.95
N GLN A 28 6.25 6.93 11.25
CA GLN A 28 7.53 6.50 11.83
C GLN A 28 7.64 4.98 11.80
N THR A 29 6.55 4.26 12.05
CA THR A 29 6.56 2.79 11.99
C THR A 29 6.98 2.23 10.62
N MET A 30 6.67 2.93 9.53
CA MET A 30 7.15 2.56 8.20
C MET A 30 8.56 3.04 7.94
N LYS A 31 8.87 4.29 8.29
CA LYS A 31 10.20 4.89 8.12
C LYS A 31 11.30 4.08 8.80
N GLU A 32 11.12 3.79 10.09
CA GLU A 32 12.08 3.09 10.95
C GLU A 32 12.21 1.59 10.61
N ARG A 33 11.35 1.06 9.74
CA ARG A 33 11.38 -0.36 9.42
C ARG A 33 12.57 -0.70 8.52
N ASN A 34 13.40 -1.61 9.01
CA ASN A 34 14.44 -2.22 8.17
C ASN A 34 13.79 -3.03 7.04
N PRO A 35 14.22 -2.83 5.79
CA PRO A 35 13.67 -3.58 4.68
C PRO A 35 14.05 -5.06 4.76
N THR A 36 13.07 -5.93 4.58
CA THR A 36 13.28 -7.37 4.43
C THR A 36 12.79 -7.78 3.05
N LEU A 37 13.58 -8.62 2.37
CA LEU A 37 13.20 -9.19 1.09
C LEU A 37 11.98 -10.10 1.26
N LEU A 38 10.94 -9.83 0.47
CA LEU A 38 9.74 -10.64 0.42
C LEU A 38 9.92 -11.82 -0.53
N SER A 39 9.25 -12.93 -0.22
CA SER A 39 9.12 -14.04 -1.18
C SER A 39 8.09 -13.73 -2.25
N ASP A 40 8.14 -14.42 -3.39
CA ASP A 40 7.14 -14.26 -4.47
C ASP A 40 5.71 -14.48 -3.97
N SER A 41 5.50 -15.47 -3.09
CA SER A 41 4.20 -15.74 -2.48
C SER A 41 3.73 -14.59 -1.58
N ASP A 42 4.65 -14.00 -0.82
CA ASP A 42 4.37 -12.84 0.04
C ASP A 42 4.00 -11.61 -0.79
N ILE A 43 4.75 -11.34 -1.86
CA ILE A 43 4.48 -10.25 -2.80
C ILE A 43 3.09 -10.40 -3.42
N GLN A 44 2.77 -11.59 -3.96
CA GLN A 44 1.47 -11.85 -4.58
C GLN A 44 0.32 -11.72 -3.58
N THR A 45 0.51 -12.20 -2.34
CA THR A 45 -0.50 -12.11 -1.29
C THR A 45 -0.77 -10.67 -0.89
N LEU A 46 0.27 -9.89 -0.59
CA LEU A 46 0.12 -8.48 -0.23
C LEU A 46 -0.47 -7.65 -1.38
N CYS A 47 -0.01 -7.88 -2.61
CA CYS A 47 -0.56 -7.17 -3.77
C CYS A 47 -2.03 -7.52 -4.01
N LYS A 48 -2.44 -8.79 -3.81
CA LYS A 48 -3.85 -9.20 -3.87
C LYS A 48 -4.68 -8.52 -2.77
N MET A 49 -4.17 -8.52 -1.54
CA MET A 49 -4.82 -7.90 -0.38
C MET A 49 -5.12 -6.41 -0.60
N HIS A 50 -4.19 -5.70 -1.25
CA HIS A 50 -4.31 -4.27 -1.53
C HIS A 50 -4.82 -3.96 -2.96
N SER A 51 -5.38 -4.96 -3.66
CA SER A 51 -5.96 -4.83 -5.00
C SER A 51 -5.00 -4.33 -6.10
N LEU A 52 -3.69 -4.45 -5.88
CA LEU A 52 -2.64 -3.97 -6.79
C LEU A 52 -2.50 -4.82 -8.06
N ASN A 53 -2.93 -6.09 -8.03
CA ASN A 53 -2.84 -7.00 -9.17
C ASN A 53 -3.62 -6.52 -10.41
N SER A 54 -4.59 -5.61 -10.20
CA SER A 54 -5.40 -5.04 -11.28
C SER A 54 -4.72 -3.87 -11.99
N THR A 55 -3.72 -3.25 -11.35
CA THR A 55 -3.15 -1.96 -11.75
C THR A 55 -1.63 -1.97 -11.91
N TRP A 56 -0.93 -2.91 -11.28
CA TRP A 56 0.52 -3.07 -11.31
C TRP A 56 0.93 -4.33 -12.05
N LYS A 57 2.03 -4.23 -12.81
CA LYS A 57 2.80 -5.39 -13.25
C LYS A 57 3.71 -5.80 -12.11
N ILE A 58 3.53 -7.03 -11.63
CA ILE A 58 4.23 -7.55 -10.45
C ILE A 58 5.24 -8.59 -10.90
N THR A 59 6.49 -8.37 -10.51
CA THR A 59 7.59 -9.33 -10.72
C THR A 59 8.29 -9.57 -9.38
N PRO A 60 9.10 -10.63 -9.24
CA PRO A 60 9.88 -10.84 -8.02
C PRO A 60 10.84 -9.68 -7.69
N GLN A 61 11.32 -8.96 -8.71
CA GLN A 61 12.33 -7.90 -8.55
C GLN A 61 11.73 -6.51 -8.33
N LYS A 62 10.56 -6.22 -8.91
CA LYS A 62 9.96 -4.88 -8.86
C LYS A 62 8.46 -4.87 -9.14
N LEU A 63 7.81 -3.83 -8.64
CA LEU A 63 6.46 -3.43 -9.02
C LEU A 63 6.57 -2.34 -10.10
N TYR A 64 5.78 -2.45 -11.16
CA TYR A 64 5.78 -1.46 -12.24
C TYR A 64 4.37 -1.02 -12.63
N ARG A 65 4.19 0.29 -12.85
CA ARG A 65 2.92 0.86 -13.30
C ARG A 65 3.13 2.06 -14.22
N GLU A 66 2.22 2.24 -15.18
CA GLU A 66 2.07 3.48 -15.93
C GLU A 66 0.73 4.13 -15.60
N ILE A 67 0.73 5.44 -15.36
CA ILE A 67 -0.47 6.22 -15.05
C ILE A 67 -0.57 7.38 -16.02
N LYS A 68 -1.65 7.40 -16.80
CA LYS A 68 -2.00 8.51 -17.68
C LYS A 68 -3.05 9.41 -17.01
N PHE A 69 -2.80 10.71 -17.03
CA PHE A 69 -3.66 11.79 -16.54
C PHE A 69 -4.23 12.60 -17.71
N ASN A 70 -5.13 13.56 -17.45
CA ASN A 70 -5.72 14.36 -18.54
C ASN A 70 -4.71 15.36 -19.11
N ASN A 71 -3.83 15.90 -18.27
CA ASN A 71 -2.87 16.93 -18.63
C ASN A 71 -1.63 16.90 -17.70
N PHE A 72 -0.64 17.73 -18.01
CA PHE A 72 0.59 17.84 -17.22
C PHE A 72 0.34 18.33 -15.78
N LYS A 73 -0.60 19.25 -15.56
CA LYS A 73 -0.89 19.80 -14.23
C LYS A 73 -1.40 18.71 -13.27
N GLU A 74 -2.26 17.82 -13.75
CA GLU A 74 -2.71 16.67 -12.97
C GLU A 74 -1.58 15.69 -12.68
N ALA A 75 -0.78 15.34 -13.70
CA ALA A 75 0.36 14.43 -13.52
C ALA A 75 1.35 14.99 -12.49
N PHE A 76 1.67 16.28 -12.57
CA PHE A 76 2.59 16.93 -11.63
C PHE A 76 1.99 17.08 -10.22
N SER A 77 0.68 17.35 -10.10
CA SER A 77 -0.02 17.36 -8.80
C SER A 77 0.00 15.99 -8.13
N PHE A 78 -0.16 14.92 -8.91
CA PHE A 78 0.01 13.55 -8.44
C PHE A 78 1.45 13.30 -7.96
N MET A 79 2.45 13.65 -8.79
CA MET A 79 3.86 13.47 -8.44
C MET A 79 4.21 14.24 -7.16
N ASN A 80 3.77 15.48 -7.01
CA ASN A 80 4.04 16.27 -5.81
C ASN A 80 3.49 15.59 -4.53
N GLN A 81 2.29 15.02 -4.58
CA GLN A 81 1.72 14.30 -3.44
C GLN A 81 2.45 12.99 -3.14
N VAL A 82 2.87 12.26 -4.17
CA VAL A 82 3.69 11.05 -3.99
C VAL A 82 5.05 11.41 -3.38
N ALA A 83 5.69 12.50 -3.83
CA ALA A 83 6.97 12.95 -3.28
C ALA A 83 6.86 13.26 -1.78
N ILE A 84 5.83 14.00 -1.36
CA ILE A 84 5.58 14.29 0.06
C ILE A 84 5.40 13.00 0.86
N PHE A 85 4.60 12.05 0.34
CA PHE A 85 4.37 10.78 1.00
C PHE A 85 5.65 9.95 1.12
N SER A 86 6.43 9.85 0.04
CA SER A 86 7.71 9.13 0.00
C SER A 86 8.71 9.65 1.03
N GLU A 87 8.82 10.97 1.20
CA GLU A 87 9.67 11.57 2.25
C GLU A 87 9.22 11.19 3.67
N GLN A 88 7.91 11.09 3.90
CA GLN A 88 7.38 10.75 5.22
C GLN A 88 7.65 9.29 5.61
N ILE A 89 7.66 8.38 4.64
CA ILE A 89 7.91 6.95 4.88
C ILE A 89 9.37 6.54 4.61
N ASP A 90 10.20 7.49 4.18
CA ASP A 90 11.60 7.29 3.80
C ASP A 90 11.77 6.13 2.81
N HIS A 91 11.02 6.22 1.71
CA HIS A 91 11.03 5.26 0.62
C HIS A 91 10.56 5.92 -0.69
N HIS A 92 11.40 5.89 -1.72
CA HIS A 92 11.22 6.69 -2.92
C HIS A 92 10.95 5.82 -4.15
N PRO A 93 10.13 6.29 -5.11
CA PRO A 93 9.94 5.60 -6.37
C PRO A 93 11.06 5.93 -7.36
N ASP A 94 11.34 4.99 -8.25
CA ASP A 94 11.99 5.28 -9.53
C ASP A 94 10.91 5.64 -10.56
N TRP A 95 10.91 6.87 -11.09
CA TRP A 95 9.90 7.27 -12.07
C TRP A 95 10.40 8.07 -13.25
N GLU A 96 9.61 8.05 -14.32
CA GLU A 96 9.77 8.85 -15.53
C GLU A 96 8.45 9.59 -15.80
N ASN A 97 8.50 10.90 -16.08
CA ASN A 97 7.34 11.67 -16.49
C ASN A 97 7.50 12.24 -17.90
N VAL A 98 6.53 11.96 -18.76
CA VAL A 98 6.41 12.53 -20.11
C VAL A 98 5.02 13.13 -20.25
N TYR A 99 4.94 14.46 -20.12
CA TYR A 99 3.67 15.20 -20.13
C TYR A 99 2.65 14.62 -19.13
N ASN A 100 1.56 14.01 -19.60
CA ASN A 100 0.51 13.44 -18.78
C ASN A 100 0.72 11.96 -18.42
N LEU A 101 1.85 11.37 -18.79
CA LEU A 101 2.20 9.98 -18.48
C LEU A 101 3.26 9.94 -17.37
N VAL A 102 3.03 9.16 -16.33
CA VAL A 102 4.02 8.85 -15.29
C VAL A 102 4.24 7.35 -15.27
N LYS A 103 5.48 6.90 -15.50
CA LYS A 103 5.89 5.50 -15.37
C LYS A 103 6.64 5.34 -14.05
N ILE A 104 6.33 4.29 -13.29
CA ILE A 104 6.79 4.10 -11.92
C ILE A 104 7.33 2.68 -11.79
N ASN A 105 8.54 2.55 -11.25
CA ASN A 105 9.12 1.31 -10.76
C ASN A 105 9.33 1.43 -9.25
N LEU A 106 9.01 0.37 -8.51
CA LEU A 106 9.26 0.27 -7.08
C LEU A 106 10.05 -0.99 -6.80
N ASN A 107 11.17 -0.82 -6.10
CA ASN A 107 11.97 -1.85 -5.49
C ASN A 107 12.78 -1.20 -4.35
N THR A 108 13.15 -2.01 -3.38
CA THR A 108 14.08 -1.58 -2.34
C THR A 108 15.49 -1.92 -2.77
N HIS A 109 16.24 -0.93 -3.27
CA HIS A 109 17.58 -1.12 -3.85
C HIS A 109 18.55 -1.82 -2.91
N ASP A 110 18.56 -1.47 -1.62
CA ASP A 110 19.48 -1.99 -0.61
C ASP A 110 19.42 -3.50 -0.43
N ILE A 111 18.27 -4.10 -0.71
CA ILE A 111 18.03 -5.55 -0.58
C ILE A 111 17.85 -6.24 -1.94
N GLY A 112 18.01 -5.51 -3.05
CA GLY A 112 17.95 -6.07 -4.40
C GLY A 112 16.60 -6.65 -4.81
N GLY A 113 15.48 -6.17 -4.23
CA GLY A 113 14.15 -6.70 -4.54
C GLY A 113 13.04 -5.97 -3.81
N ILE A 114 11.88 -6.63 -3.66
CA ILE A 114 10.68 -6.02 -3.08
C ILE A 114 10.65 -6.20 -1.57
N SER A 115 10.39 -5.11 -0.85
CA SER A 115 10.03 -5.09 0.57
C SER A 115 8.58 -4.66 0.78
N ILE A 116 8.11 -4.69 2.03
CA ILE A 116 6.79 -4.15 2.38
C ILE A 116 6.68 -2.65 2.10
N LYS A 117 7.80 -1.89 2.10
CA LYS A 117 7.80 -0.46 1.78
C LYS A 117 7.37 -0.22 0.33
N ASP A 118 7.80 -1.09 -0.59
CA ASP A 118 7.40 -1.02 -2.00
C ASP A 118 5.90 -1.24 -2.18
N VAL A 119 5.34 -2.25 -1.51
CA VAL A 119 3.89 -2.53 -1.60
C VAL A 119 3.08 -1.41 -0.95
N PHE A 120 3.54 -0.87 0.18
CA PHE A 120 2.88 0.25 0.84
C PHE A 120 2.88 1.50 -0.04
N LEU A 121 4.02 1.83 -0.64
CA LEU A 121 4.14 2.95 -1.57
C LEU A 121 3.29 2.73 -2.83
N ALA A 122 3.22 1.51 -3.36
CA ALA A 122 2.33 1.18 -4.48
C ALA A 122 0.85 1.44 -4.15
N TYR A 123 0.41 1.02 -2.96
CA TYR A 123 -0.95 1.27 -2.48
C TYR A 123 -1.25 2.76 -2.27
N ALA A 124 -0.29 3.50 -1.71
CA ALA A 124 -0.41 4.94 -1.55
C ALA A 124 -0.50 5.66 -2.91
N ILE A 125 0.32 5.25 -3.88
CA ILE A 125 0.30 5.77 -5.25
C ILE A 125 -1.07 5.57 -5.89
N ASP A 126 -1.67 4.38 -5.79
CA ASP A 126 -3.02 4.10 -6.31
C ASP A 126 -4.05 5.04 -5.69
N THR A 127 -3.98 5.20 -4.37
CA THR A 127 -4.89 6.07 -3.61
C THR A 127 -4.73 7.53 -4.02
N ILE A 128 -3.50 8.04 -4.14
CA ILE A 128 -3.21 9.41 -4.55
C ILE A 128 -3.66 9.66 -5.99
N ALA A 129 -3.37 8.74 -6.91
CA ALA A 129 -3.79 8.83 -8.30
C ALA A 129 -5.32 8.90 -8.43
N MET A 130 -6.04 8.09 -7.64
CA MET A 130 -7.51 8.11 -7.63
C MET A 130 -8.06 9.44 -7.11
N ASN A 131 -7.46 9.99 -6.04
CA ASN A 131 -7.88 11.28 -5.48
C ASN A 131 -7.62 12.46 -6.42
N VAL A 132 -6.49 12.47 -7.15
CA VAL A 132 -6.22 13.50 -8.16
C VAL A 132 -7.27 13.47 -9.28
N ARG A 133 -7.67 12.27 -9.72
CA ARG A 133 -8.71 12.10 -10.75
C ARG A 133 -10.08 12.58 -10.27
N VAL A 134 -10.50 12.24 -9.05
CA VAL A 134 -11.79 12.68 -8.50
C VAL A 134 -11.85 14.22 -8.38
N LYS A 135 -10.78 14.84 -7.85
CA LYS A 135 -10.72 16.31 -7.72
C LYS A 135 -10.70 17.04 -9.07
N SER A 136 -10.15 16.45 -10.12
CA SER A 136 -10.25 17.07 -11.46
C SER A 136 -11.69 17.15 -11.99
N ALA A 137 -12.57 16.24 -11.53
CA ALA A 137 -13.98 16.24 -11.91
C ALA A 137 -14.83 17.18 -11.03
N GLU A 138 -14.40 17.45 -9.79
CA GLU A 138 -15.07 18.34 -8.84
C GLU A 138 -14.36 19.70 -8.76
N SER A 139 -14.95 20.74 -9.37
CA SER A 139 -14.44 22.11 -9.48
C SER A 139 -14.26 22.87 -8.13
N THR A 140 -13.40 22.39 -7.22
CA THR A 140 -13.07 23.09 -5.98
C THR A 140 -11.55 23.15 -5.72
N ASN A 141 -11.07 24.32 -5.30
CA ASN A 141 -9.67 24.65 -5.00
C ASN A 141 -9.12 23.99 -3.72
N ASP A 142 -9.68 22.85 -3.31
CA ASP A 142 -9.35 22.23 -2.03
C ASP A 142 -8.08 21.37 -2.14
N THR A 143 -6.95 22.00 -1.83
CA THR A 143 -5.61 21.43 -1.73
C THR A 143 -5.38 20.62 -0.44
N ARG A 144 -6.42 20.01 0.14
CA ARG A 144 -6.21 18.99 1.17
C ARG A 144 -5.38 17.84 0.59
N ILE A 145 -4.10 17.81 0.96
CA ILE A 145 -3.22 16.65 0.85
C ILE A 145 -3.97 15.48 1.49
N LEU A 146 -4.01 14.33 0.81
CA LEU A 146 -4.44 13.08 1.46
C LEU A 146 -3.62 12.93 2.74
N GLU A 147 -4.27 13.04 3.89
CA GLU A 147 -3.58 12.81 5.16
C GLU A 147 -3.03 11.38 5.14
N VAL A 148 -1.72 11.24 5.28
CA VAL A 148 -1.03 9.94 5.32
C VAL A 148 -1.65 8.99 6.34
N ALA A 149 -2.20 9.52 7.43
CA ALA A 149 -2.98 8.78 8.41
C ALA A 149 -4.15 8.01 7.79
N LYS A 150 -4.87 8.59 6.82
CA LYS A 150 -5.99 7.94 6.13
C LYS A 150 -5.51 6.79 5.23
N ILE A 151 -4.36 6.96 4.57
CA ILE A 151 -3.76 5.89 3.76
C ILE A 151 -3.34 4.74 4.68
N ALA A 152 -2.69 5.03 5.80
CA ALA A 152 -2.31 4.03 6.80
C ALA A 152 -3.52 3.31 7.42
N GLU A 153 -4.58 4.04 7.75
CA GLU A 153 -5.83 3.47 8.26
C GLU A 153 -6.48 2.53 7.25
N SER A 154 -6.62 2.96 5.99
CA SER A 154 -7.22 2.14 4.94
C SER A 154 -6.36 0.92 4.60
N TRP A 155 -5.03 1.06 4.63
CA TRP A 155 -4.10 -0.07 4.54
C TRP A 155 -4.38 -1.10 5.64
N ASN A 156 -4.43 -0.68 6.90
CA ASN A 156 -4.68 -1.56 8.04
C ASN A 156 -6.06 -2.22 7.96
N LEU A 157 -7.07 -1.50 7.46
CA LEU A 157 -8.41 -2.04 7.29
C LEU A 157 -8.44 -3.16 6.24
N ASN A 158 -7.76 -2.97 5.10
CA ASN A 158 -7.64 -4.00 4.06
C ASN A 158 -6.97 -5.26 4.60
N PHE A 159 -5.93 -5.08 5.41
CA PHE A 159 -5.24 -6.16 6.10
C PHE A 159 -6.18 -6.93 7.03
N ASP A 160 -6.88 -6.22 7.92
CA ASP A 160 -7.82 -6.84 8.87
C ASP A 160 -8.99 -7.56 8.15
N GLN A 161 -9.47 -7.02 7.03
CA GLN A 161 -10.53 -7.63 6.22
C GLN A 161 -10.06 -8.92 5.54
N PHE A 162 -8.88 -8.89 4.92
CA PHE A 162 -8.31 -10.05 4.24
C PHE A 162 -8.05 -11.21 5.22
N HIS A 163 -7.55 -10.89 6.42
CA HIS A 163 -7.39 -11.88 7.49
C HIS A 163 -8.72 -12.54 7.88
N ARG A 164 -9.78 -11.76 8.07
CA ARG A 164 -11.12 -12.31 8.37
C ARG A 164 -11.67 -13.19 7.24
N MET A 165 -11.39 -12.84 5.99
CA MET A 165 -11.83 -13.62 4.83
C MET A 165 -11.18 -15.01 4.82
N ILE A 166 -9.86 -15.08 4.99
CA ILE A 166 -9.13 -16.37 5.05
C ILE A 166 -9.61 -17.22 6.22
N GLU A 167 -9.80 -16.62 7.41
CA GLU A 167 -10.32 -17.35 8.57
C GLU A 167 -11.71 -17.94 8.32
N THR A 168 -12.57 -17.22 7.59
CA THR A 168 -13.93 -17.68 7.28
C THR A 168 -13.90 -18.83 6.27
N ASP A 169 -13.09 -18.75 5.22
CA ASP A 169 -12.93 -19.81 4.21
C ASP A 169 -12.37 -21.10 4.84
N SER A 170 -11.44 -20.99 5.79
CA SER A 170 -10.87 -22.15 6.50
C SER A 170 -11.85 -22.89 7.43
N ARG A 171 -12.97 -22.26 7.80
CA ARG A 171 -14.02 -22.86 8.66
C ARG A 171 -15.16 -23.49 7.86
N GLN A 172 -15.14 -23.38 6.52
CA GLN A 172 -16.16 -23.96 5.62
C GLN A 172 -15.71 -25.25 4.93
N ILE A 173 -14.52 -25.76 5.27
CA ILE A 173 -13.95 -27.04 4.80
C ILE A 173 -13.87 -27.98 5.99
#